data_AF-A0A6J1N408-F1
#
_entry.id   AF-A0A6J1N408-F1
#
_cell.length_a   1.000
_cell.length_b   1.000
_cell.length_c   1.000
_cell.angle_alpha   90.00
_cell.angle_beta   90.00
_cell.angle_gamma   90.00
#
_symmetry.space_group_name_H-M   'P 1'
#
loop_
_entity.id
_entity.type
_entity.pdbx_description
1 polymer ?
#
loop_
_entity_poly.entity_id
_entity_poly.type
_entity_poly.pdbx_seq_one_letter_code
_entity_poly.pdbx_strand_id
1 'polypeptide(L)'
;MCNVCTREVVAPAPAPVKPNKALERLKKKHNIVTDPTDEEKQKAVEYQPDLLALSTQFSKLAFDVFKQGLARLQETKAYAIATKTTQPFHVLLAVLVVVAWLARAGSSGSVRGWRALYVGAVATHLGSQIWMTLISGIVLYFSLPRHEFGRVQTVLFPVYYAFNSLVSLLAALAYLRTQCLTRFENTSWIQLALLLVVFSIEAYVRLVLVRPMLRAKHVKTQMEAAAGGGQEVGRLILGELAHCPRYLRVLKTFRAYHSSIAMGTMITLGCSFYSTMILVDSMCH
;
A
#
# COMPACT_ATOMS: atom_id res chain seq x y z
N MET A 1 -11.52 30.33 -42.23
CA MET A 1 -10.89 30.12 -43.54
C MET A 1 -9.56 30.86 -43.54
N CYS A 2 -8.44 30.15 -43.39
CA CYS A 2 -7.11 30.67 -43.74
C CYS A 2 -6.43 29.60 -44.58
N ASN A 3 -6.23 29.93 -45.85
CA ASN A 3 -5.66 29.09 -46.87
C ASN A 3 -4.16 28.88 -46.65
N VAL A 4 -3.76 27.61 -46.76
CA VAL A 4 -2.70 27.10 -47.66
C VAL A 4 -1.37 27.85 -47.66
N CYS A 5 -0.34 27.20 -47.11
CA CYS A 5 1.03 27.20 -47.62
C CYS A 5 1.73 25.90 -47.19
N THR A 6 1.24 24.76 -47.68
CA THR A 6 2.04 23.52 -47.73
C THR A 6 3.09 23.71 -48.81
N ARG A 7 4.31 24.01 -48.39
CA ARG A 7 5.47 24.10 -49.28
C ARG A 7 5.84 22.67 -49.68
N GLU A 8 5.44 22.25 -50.88
CA GLU A 8 5.93 21.01 -51.50
C GLU A 8 7.45 21.10 -51.60
N VAL A 9 8.15 20.30 -50.80
CA VAL A 9 9.58 20.09 -50.97
C VAL A 9 9.73 19.15 -52.15
N VAL A 10 9.81 19.73 -53.35
CA VAL A 10 10.27 19.02 -54.54
C VAL A 10 11.71 18.58 -54.25
N ALA A 11 11.88 17.29 -53.97
CA ALA A 11 13.21 16.69 -53.86
C ALA A 11 13.94 16.95 -55.19
N PRO A 12 15.17 17.49 -55.16
CA PRO A 12 15.91 17.75 -56.39
C PRO A 12 16.08 16.42 -57.14
N ALA A 13 15.85 16.45 -58.46
CA ALA A 13 16.09 15.30 -59.32
C ALA A 13 17.49 14.72 -59.02
N PRO A 14 17.62 13.39 -58.88
CA PRO A 14 18.90 12.79 -58.54
C PRO A 14 19.93 13.21 -59.59
N ALA A 15 21.04 13.78 -59.12
CA ALA A 15 22.12 14.22 -59.99
C ALA A 15 22.56 13.06 -60.90
N PRO A 16 22.88 13.31 -62.19
CA PRO A 16 23.35 12.27 -63.08
C PRO A 16 24.57 11.60 -62.45
N VAL A 17 24.47 10.29 -62.22
CA VAL A 17 25.48 9.50 -61.52
C VAL A 17 26.78 9.60 -62.33
N LYS A 18 27.75 10.35 -61.83
CA LYS A 18 29.07 10.44 -62.46
C LYS A 18 29.70 9.05 -62.43
N PRO A 19 30.19 8.53 -63.57
CA PRO A 19 30.77 7.19 -63.62
C PRO A 19 31.97 7.13 -62.67
N ASN A 20 31.85 6.30 -61.63
CA ASN A 20 32.90 6.12 -60.64
C ASN A 20 34.07 5.38 -61.29
N LYS A 21 35.12 6.12 -61.68
CA LYS A 21 36.31 5.58 -62.36
C LYS A 21 36.99 4.44 -61.57
N ALA A 22 36.87 4.42 -60.24
CA ALA A 22 37.38 3.32 -59.42
C ALA A 22 36.54 2.05 -59.56
N LEU A 23 35.21 2.20 -59.62
CA LEU A 23 34.28 1.10 -59.87
C LEU A 23 34.49 0.54 -61.28
N GLU A 24 34.67 1.40 -62.29
CA GLU A 24 34.95 0.96 -63.68
C GLU A 24 36.31 0.25 -63.80
N ARG A 25 37.33 0.70 -63.05
CA ARG A 25 38.60 -0.02 -62.93
C ARG A 25 38.44 -1.38 -62.25
N LEU A 26 37.63 -1.48 -61.21
CA LEU A 26 37.32 -2.74 -60.52
C LEU A 26 36.55 -3.70 -61.42
N LYS A 27 35.52 -3.22 -62.14
CA LYS A 27 34.77 -4.01 -63.12
C LYS A 27 35.68 -4.55 -64.21
N LYS A 28 36.58 -3.72 -64.75
CA LYS A 28 37.57 -4.15 -65.75
C LYS A 28 38.61 -5.12 -65.18
N LYS A 29 39.08 -4.91 -63.95
CA LYS A 29 40.07 -5.77 -63.28
C LYS A 29 39.51 -7.16 -62.93
N HIS A 30 38.23 -7.22 -62.54
CA HIS A 30 37.56 -8.45 -62.12
C HIS A 30 36.63 -9.05 -63.18
N ASN A 31 36.67 -8.54 -64.42
CA ASN A 31 35.87 -8.98 -65.55
C ASN A 31 34.36 -9.07 -65.25
N ILE A 32 33.83 -8.08 -64.52
CA ILE A 32 32.42 -8.00 -64.10
C ILE A 32 31.63 -7.33 -65.23
N VAL A 33 30.91 -8.13 -66.02
CA VAL A 33 30.17 -7.72 -67.25
C VAL A 33 28.68 -7.48 -66.97
N THR A 34 28.25 -7.41 -65.71
CA THR A 34 26.85 -7.14 -65.38
C THR A 34 26.54 -5.64 -65.54
N ASP A 35 25.73 -5.34 -66.56
CA ASP A 35 25.20 -4.01 -66.82
C ASP A 35 24.18 -3.65 -65.71
N PRO A 36 24.38 -2.55 -64.96
CA PRO A 36 23.44 -2.13 -63.91
C PRO A 36 22.10 -1.60 -64.45
N THR A 37 21.92 -1.48 -65.77
CA THR A 37 20.64 -1.16 -66.41
C THR A 37 19.92 -2.38 -67.00
N ASP A 38 20.54 -3.55 -66.96
CA ASP A 38 19.94 -4.82 -67.40
C ASP A 38 19.16 -5.44 -66.22
N GLU A 39 17.86 -5.11 -66.15
CA GLU A 39 16.94 -5.60 -65.10
C GLU A 39 16.88 -7.13 -65.04
N GLU A 40 17.10 -7.81 -66.17
CA GLU A 40 17.01 -9.26 -66.27
C GLU A 40 18.18 -9.95 -65.57
N LYS A 41 19.40 -9.42 -65.73
CA LYS A 41 20.59 -9.89 -65.01
C LYS A 41 20.58 -9.52 -63.53
N GLN A 42 19.95 -8.42 -63.15
CA GLN A 42 19.81 -8.06 -61.73
C GLN A 42 18.89 -9.01 -60.98
N LYS A 43 17.80 -9.46 -61.60
CA LYS A 43 16.93 -10.51 -61.04
C LYS A 43 17.66 -11.84 -60.85
N ALA A 44 18.62 -12.17 -61.73
CA ALA A 44 19.41 -13.40 -61.61
C ALA A 44 20.39 -13.41 -60.42
N VAL A 45 20.73 -12.23 -59.86
CA VAL A 45 21.66 -12.07 -58.72
C VAL A 45 20.89 -11.66 -57.46
N GLU A 46 19.56 -11.79 -57.46
CA GLU A 46 18.73 -11.46 -56.31
C GLU A 46 19.11 -12.32 -55.10
N TYR A 47 19.63 -11.67 -54.07
CA TYR A 47 20.10 -12.28 -52.84
C TYR A 47 18.94 -13.05 -52.18
N GLN A 48 18.95 -14.38 -52.29
CA GLN A 48 18.04 -15.24 -51.56
C GLN A 48 18.50 -15.32 -50.11
N PRO A 49 17.69 -14.87 -49.13
CA PRO A 49 18.09 -14.92 -47.74
C PRO A 49 18.20 -16.40 -47.30
N ASP A 50 19.39 -16.80 -46.85
CA ASP A 50 19.60 -18.12 -46.28
C ASP A 50 18.64 -18.38 -45.11
N LEU A 51 18.28 -19.65 -44.90
CA LEU A 51 17.39 -20.09 -43.81
C LEU A 51 17.84 -19.57 -42.43
N LEU A 52 19.15 -19.43 -42.25
CA LEU A 52 19.75 -18.89 -41.03
C LEU A 52 19.48 -17.39 -40.84
N ALA A 53 19.46 -16.61 -41.92
CA ALA A 53 19.13 -15.19 -41.85
C ALA A 53 17.66 -14.98 -41.47
N LEU A 54 16.77 -15.80 -42.04
CA LEU A 54 15.35 -15.81 -41.70
C LEU A 54 15.12 -16.21 -40.24
N SER A 55 15.73 -17.31 -39.78
CA SER A 55 15.58 -17.76 -38.39
C SER A 55 16.09 -16.73 -37.39
N THR A 56 17.22 -16.08 -37.69
CA THR A 56 17.79 -15.01 -36.85
C THR A 56 16.85 -13.81 -36.75
N GLN A 57 16.19 -13.41 -37.84
CA GLN A 57 15.22 -12.32 -37.82
C GLN A 57 14.00 -12.65 -36.95
N PHE A 58 13.46 -13.86 -37.05
CA PHE A 58 12.35 -14.31 -36.20
C PHE A 58 12.75 -14.38 -34.73
N SER A 59 13.93 -14.92 -34.42
CA SER A 59 14.44 -14.96 -33.04
C SER A 59 14.62 -13.56 -32.46
N LYS A 60 15.10 -12.60 -33.26
CA LYS A 60 15.24 -11.21 -32.84
C LYS A 60 13.88 -10.56 -32.56
N LEU A 61 12.90 -10.76 -33.44
CA LEU A 61 11.54 -10.26 -33.23
C LEU A 61 10.91 -10.84 -31.97
N ALA A 62 11.04 -12.15 -31.75
CA ALA A 62 10.53 -12.83 -30.56
C ALA A 62 11.20 -12.29 -29.28
N PHE A 63 12.52 -12.09 -29.31
CA PHE A 63 13.27 -11.51 -28.21
C PHE A 63 12.84 -10.07 -27.92
N ASP A 64 12.63 -9.25 -28.95
CA ASP A 64 12.22 -7.85 -28.79
C ASP A 64 10.80 -7.75 -28.24
N VAL A 65 9.86 -8.58 -28.70
CA VAL A 65 8.50 -8.68 -28.15
C VAL A 65 8.54 -9.12 -26.69
N PHE A 66 9.34 -10.14 -26.36
CA PHE A 66 9.49 -10.62 -25.00
C PHE A 66 10.08 -9.53 -24.08
N LYS A 67 11.14 -8.85 -24.54
CA LYS A 67 11.79 -7.77 -23.81
C LYS A 67 10.85 -6.59 -23.58
N GLN A 68 10.07 -6.19 -24.58
CA GLN A 68 9.06 -5.14 -24.43
C GLN A 68 7.94 -5.55 -23.47
N GLY A 69 7.52 -6.83 -23.51
CA GLY A 69 6.56 -7.39 -22.55
C GLY A 69 7.08 -7.33 -21.12
N LEU A 70 8.33 -7.72 -20.90
CA LEU A 70 9.00 -7.65 -19.60
C LEU A 70 9.10 -6.21 -19.08
N ALA A 71 9.50 -5.27 -19.95
CA ALA A 71 9.61 -3.85 -19.58
C ALA A 71 8.25 -3.26 -19.16
N ARG A 72 7.18 -3.56 -19.91
CA ARG A 72 5.82 -3.13 -19.56
C ARG A 72 5.34 -3.73 -18.24
N LEU A 73 5.68 -5.00 -17.96
CA LEU A 73 5.38 -5.63 -16.68
C LEU A 73 6.13 -4.93 -15.54
N GLN A 74 7.40 -4.58 -15.74
CA GLN A 74 8.23 -3.89 -14.75
C GLN A 74 7.75 -2.45 -14.43
N GLU A 75 7.10 -1.78 -15.40
CA GLU A 75 6.51 -0.46 -15.21
C GLU A 75 5.14 -0.50 -14.50
N THR A 76 4.54 -1.68 -14.32
CA THR A 76 3.27 -1.77 -13.60
C THR A 76 3.43 -1.44 -12.12
N LYS A 77 2.42 -0.74 -11.58
CA LYS A 77 2.33 -0.49 -10.12
C LYS A 77 2.32 -1.80 -9.32
N ALA A 78 1.77 -2.87 -9.88
CA ALA A 78 1.77 -4.20 -9.27
C ALA A 78 3.18 -4.77 -9.12
N TYR A 79 4.02 -4.69 -10.16
CA TYR A 79 5.42 -5.12 -10.08
C TYR A 79 6.22 -4.26 -9.09
N ALA A 80 6.02 -2.95 -9.08
CA ALA A 80 6.66 -2.06 -8.12
C ALA A 80 6.25 -2.38 -6.67
N ILE A 81 4.98 -2.64 -6.40
CA ILE A 81 4.50 -3.06 -5.07
C ILE A 81 5.06 -4.43 -4.71
N ALA A 82 5.09 -5.38 -5.65
CA ALA A 82 5.57 -6.74 -5.42
C ALA A 82 7.09 -6.83 -5.19
N THR A 83 7.89 -5.93 -5.77
CA THR A 83 9.36 -6.03 -5.74
C THR A 83 10.04 -4.95 -4.91
N LYS A 84 9.43 -3.78 -4.71
CA LYS A 84 10.00 -2.67 -3.92
C LYS A 84 9.44 -2.55 -2.50
N THR A 85 8.56 -3.47 -2.10
CA THR A 85 8.04 -3.52 -0.72
C THR A 85 8.25 -4.92 -0.15
N THR A 86 8.50 -5.02 1.16
CA THR A 86 8.49 -6.29 1.91
C THR A 86 7.07 -6.78 2.23
N GLN A 87 6.06 -5.95 1.97
CA GLN A 87 4.64 -6.23 2.22
C GLN A 87 4.09 -7.51 1.53
N PRO A 88 4.41 -7.85 0.26
CA PRO A 88 3.89 -9.07 -0.37
C PRO A 88 4.34 -10.35 0.33
N PHE A 89 5.54 -10.37 0.93
CA PHE A 89 6.00 -11.51 1.73
C PHE A 89 5.19 -11.65 3.02
N HIS A 90 4.91 -10.55 3.73
CA HIS A 90 4.06 -10.57 4.92
C HIS A 90 2.62 -10.97 4.60
N VAL A 91 2.07 -10.50 3.48
CA VAL A 91 0.74 -10.89 3.01
C VAL A 91 0.70 -12.36 2.63
N LEU A 92 1.69 -12.85 1.88
CA LEU A 92 1.81 -14.26 1.51
C LEU A 92 1.93 -15.15 2.76
N LEU A 93 2.79 -14.77 3.71
CA LEU A 93 2.93 -15.49 4.97
C LEU A 93 1.62 -15.51 5.77
N ALA A 94 0.92 -14.38 5.87
CA ALA A 94 -0.39 -14.31 6.53
C ALA A 94 -1.42 -15.23 5.85
N VAL A 95 -1.48 -15.21 4.52
CA VAL A 95 -2.35 -16.10 3.73
C VAL A 95 -1.98 -17.57 3.95
N LEU A 96 -0.69 -17.91 3.91
CA LEU A 96 -0.22 -19.28 4.15
C LEU A 96 -0.57 -19.78 5.55
N VAL A 97 -0.42 -18.94 6.58
CA VAL A 97 -0.82 -19.27 7.96
C VAL A 97 -2.32 -19.49 8.05
N VAL A 98 -3.14 -18.64 7.42
CA VAL A 98 -4.60 -18.80 7.39
C VAL A 98 -4.99 -20.10 6.65
N VAL A 99 -4.38 -20.38 5.50
CA VAL A 99 -4.63 -21.60 4.72
C VAL A 99 -4.21 -22.85 5.50
N ALA A 100 -3.02 -22.86 6.13
CA ALA A 100 -2.56 -23.97 6.96
C ALA A 100 -3.48 -24.20 8.17
N TRP A 101 -3.98 -23.13 8.77
CA TRP A 101 -4.93 -23.21 9.88
C TRP A 101 -6.30 -23.74 9.44
N LEU A 102 -6.83 -23.30 8.29
CA LEU A 102 -8.06 -23.82 7.71
C LEU A 102 -7.93 -25.27 7.23
N ALA A 103 -6.76 -25.67 6.75
CA ALA A 103 -6.48 -27.00 6.20
C ALA A 103 -6.29 -28.09 7.27
N ARG A 104 -6.05 -27.74 8.54
CA ARG A 104 -6.10 -28.73 9.64
C ARG A 104 -7.53 -29.27 9.69
N ALA A 105 -7.82 -30.46 9.18
CA ALA A 105 -9.15 -31.06 9.27
C ALA A 105 -9.48 -31.48 10.72
N GLY A 106 -10.77 -31.51 11.07
CA GLY A 106 -11.31 -32.00 12.33
C GLY A 106 -12.82 -32.06 12.21
N SER A 107 -13.47 -33.07 12.80
CA SER A 107 -14.88 -33.41 12.59
C SER A 107 -15.90 -32.30 12.94
N SER A 108 -15.47 -31.22 13.61
CA SER A 108 -16.26 -30.01 13.93
C SER A 108 -15.74 -28.74 13.25
N GLY A 109 -15.33 -28.82 11.98
CA GLY A 109 -14.63 -27.74 11.25
C GLY A 109 -15.25 -26.34 11.34
N SER A 110 -16.59 -26.23 11.36
CA SER A 110 -17.30 -24.95 11.47
C SER A 110 -17.07 -24.25 12.83
N VAL A 111 -17.26 -24.96 13.95
CA VAL A 111 -17.13 -24.37 15.30
C VAL A 111 -15.67 -24.01 15.60
N ARG A 112 -14.72 -24.87 15.19
CA ARG A 112 -13.29 -24.62 15.41
C ARG A 112 -12.80 -23.37 14.67
N GLY A 113 -13.29 -23.13 13.46
CA GLY A 113 -13.00 -21.92 12.70
C GLY A 113 -13.48 -20.67 13.44
N TRP A 114 -14.74 -20.64 13.89
CA TRP A 114 -15.26 -19.49 14.64
C TRP A 114 -14.54 -19.24 15.97
N ARG A 115 -14.16 -20.32 16.68
CA ARG A 115 -13.39 -20.22 17.93
C ARG A 115 -12.03 -19.59 17.72
N ALA A 116 -11.24 -20.03 16.74
CA ALA A 116 -9.93 -19.42 16.56
C ALA A 116 -9.96 -18.08 15.78
N LEU A 117 -11.02 -17.79 15.02
CA LEU A 117 -11.27 -16.41 14.57
C LEU A 117 -11.53 -15.50 15.78
N TYR A 118 -12.34 -15.95 16.74
CA TYR A 118 -12.61 -15.22 17.98
C TYR A 118 -11.32 -15.00 18.80
N VAL A 119 -10.58 -16.07 19.11
CA VAL A 119 -9.30 -15.99 19.86
C VAL A 119 -8.30 -15.11 19.13
N GLY A 120 -8.14 -15.31 17.82
CA GLY A 120 -7.21 -14.54 16.99
C GLY A 120 -7.58 -13.06 16.93
N ALA A 121 -8.87 -12.73 16.84
CA ALA A 121 -9.34 -11.35 16.86
C ALA A 121 -9.08 -10.68 18.23
N VAL A 122 -9.41 -11.35 19.34
CA VAL A 122 -9.13 -10.83 20.71
C VAL A 122 -7.63 -10.61 20.92
N ALA A 123 -6.79 -11.57 20.53
CA ALA A 123 -5.33 -11.45 20.68
C ALA A 123 -4.75 -10.33 19.80
N THR A 124 -5.19 -10.24 18.54
CA THR A 124 -4.75 -9.19 17.59
C THR A 124 -5.15 -7.82 18.10
N HIS A 125 -6.38 -7.70 18.61
CA HIS A 125 -6.93 -6.47 19.16
C HIS A 125 -6.12 -6.01 20.38
N LEU A 126 -5.94 -6.87 21.39
CA LEU A 126 -5.13 -6.56 22.58
C LEU A 126 -3.68 -6.21 22.22
N GLY A 127 -3.06 -7.00 21.33
CA GLY A 127 -1.68 -6.75 20.88
C GLY A 127 -1.54 -5.40 20.20
N SER A 128 -2.49 -5.02 19.34
CA SER A 128 -2.50 -3.71 18.68
C SER A 128 -2.65 -2.56 19.68
N GLN A 129 -3.47 -2.71 20.73
CA GLN A 129 -3.64 -1.71 21.77
C GLN A 129 -2.36 -1.53 22.58
N ILE A 130 -1.74 -2.63 23.04
CA ILE A 130 -0.47 -2.59 23.79
C ILE A 130 0.61 -1.91 22.95
N TRP A 131 0.77 -2.33 21.69
CA TRP A 131 1.77 -1.76 20.80
C TRP A 131 1.57 -0.26 20.59
N MET A 132 0.34 0.16 20.25
CA MET A 132 0.06 1.55 19.93
C MET A 132 0.14 2.49 21.13
N THR A 133 -0.32 2.04 22.30
CA THR A 133 -0.38 2.88 23.50
C THR A 133 0.92 2.93 24.29
N LEU A 134 1.59 1.78 24.46
CA LEU A 134 2.76 1.68 25.34
C LEU A 134 4.09 1.79 24.60
N ILE A 135 4.18 1.25 23.38
CA ILE A 135 5.46 1.18 22.66
C ILE A 135 5.55 2.34 21.67
N SER A 136 4.71 2.31 20.64
CA SER A 136 4.74 3.28 19.53
C SER A 136 4.50 4.71 20.03
N GLY A 137 3.48 4.92 20.87
CA GLY A 137 3.14 6.24 21.39
C GLY A 137 4.27 6.90 22.18
N ILE A 138 4.90 6.15 23.10
CA ILE A 138 5.98 6.64 23.96
C ILE A 138 7.25 6.90 23.14
N VAL A 139 7.66 5.94 22.31
CA VAL A 139 8.86 6.07 21.48
C VAL A 139 8.73 7.28 20.55
N LEU A 140 7.62 7.40 19.82
CA LEU A 140 7.43 8.51 18.89
C LEU A 140 7.37 9.88 19.60
N TYR A 141 6.80 9.94 20.81
CA TYR A 141 6.74 11.18 21.59
C TYR A 141 8.13 11.71 21.99
N PHE A 142 9.05 10.81 22.33
CA PHE A 142 10.40 11.17 22.75
C PHE A 142 11.43 11.19 21.62
N SER A 143 11.12 10.59 20.46
CA SER A 143 12.06 10.51 19.34
C SER A 143 11.80 11.50 18.21
N LEU A 144 10.59 12.05 18.07
CA LEU A 144 10.24 12.93 16.96
C LEU A 144 9.96 14.37 17.39
N PRO A 145 10.32 15.37 16.55
CA PRO A 145 9.81 16.73 16.68
C PRO A 145 8.28 16.74 16.73
N ARG A 146 7.69 17.62 17.53
CA ARG A 146 6.26 17.60 17.85
C ARG A 146 5.34 17.71 16.63
N HIS A 147 5.70 18.50 15.62
CA HIS A 147 4.94 18.58 14.37
C HIS A 147 5.06 17.32 13.51
N GLU A 148 6.23 16.68 13.52
CA GLU A 148 6.46 15.41 12.84
C GLU A 148 5.71 14.26 13.49
N PHE A 149 5.77 14.15 14.82
CA PHE A 149 4.91 13.26 15.59
C PHE A 149 3.44 13.54 15.30
N GLY A 150 3.09 14.83 15.20
CA GLY A 150 1.78 15.29 14.80
C GLY A 150 1.35 14.72 13.44
N ARG A 151 2.22 14.78 12.45
CA ARG A 151 1.98 14.26 11.09
C ARG A 151 1.84 12.74 11.05
N VAL A 152 2.59 12.00 11.86
CA VAL A 152 2.42 10.54 11.97
C VAL A 152 1.02 10.20 12.48
N GLN A 153 0.61 10.84 13.57
CA GLN A 153 -0.69 10.62 14.19
C GLN A 153 -1.88 10.96 13.28
N THR A 154 -1.78 11.93 12.35
CA THR A 154 -2.89 12.26 11.43
C THR A 154 -3.19 11.16 10.44
N VAL A 155 -2.16 10.39 10.06
CA VAL A 155 -2.32 9.20 9.19
C VAL A 155 -2.65 7.97 10.02
N LEU A 156 -1.98 7.81 11.16
CA LEU A 156 -2.03 6.58 11.96
C LEU A 156 -3.33 6.43 12.75
N PHE A 157 -3.84 7.49 13.40
CA PHE A 157 -5.05 7.38 14.24
C PHE A 157 -6.30 6.94 13.47
N PRO A 158 -6.60 7.49 12.27
CA PRO A 158 -7.72 7.02 11.48
C PRO A 158 -7.63 5.51 11.18
N VAL A 159 -6.46 5.04 10.75
CA VAL A 159 -6.25 3.65 10.37
C VAL A 159 -6.34 2.73 11.58
N TYR A 160 -5.67 3.11 12.68
CA TYR A 160 -5.68 2.37 13.94
C TYR A 160 -7.09 2.17 14.48
N TYR A 161 -7.86 3.25 14.67
CA TYR A 161 -9.21 3.12 15.24
C TYR A 161 -10.19 2.42 14.30
N ALA A 162 -9.99 2.48 12.98
CA ALA A 162 -10.76 1.68 12.03
C ALA A 162 -10.44 0.19 12.17
N PHE A 163 -9.15 -0.14 12.16
CA PHE A 163 -8.65 -1.51 12.33
C PHE A 163 -9.16 -2.11 13.64
N ASN A 164 -8.99 -1.40 14.75
CA ASN A 164 -9.45 -1.82 16.06
C ASN A 164 -10.97 -2.06 16.11
N SER A 165 -11.78 -1.11 15.62
CA SER A 165 -13.24 -1.29 15.56
C SER A 165 -13.66 -2.49 14.69
N LEU A 166 -12.92 -2.79 13.63
CA LEU A 166 -13.22 -3.91 12.76
C LEU A 166 -12.87 -5.23 13.44
N VAL A 167 -11.69 -5.30 14.06
CA VAL A 167 -11.24 -6.52 14.75
C VAL A 167 -12.09 -6.79 15.99
N SER A 168 -12.48 -5.78 16.77
CA SER A 168 -13.40 -5.96 17.90
C SER A 168 -14.81 -6.37 17.45
N LEU A 169 -15.30 -5.86 16.32
CA LEU A 169 -16.54 -6.35 15.71
C LEU A 169 -16.43 -7.82 15.30
N LEU A 170 -15.33 -8.21 14.65
CA LEU A 170 -15.08 -9.59 14.26
C LEU A 170 -15.02 -10.51 15.48
N ALA A 171 -14.39 -10.08 16.57
CA ALA A 171 -14.37 -10.82 17.82
C ALA A 171 -15.79 -11.02 18.38
N ALA A 172 -16.60 -9.96 18.44
CA ALA A 172 -17.98 -10.02 18.92
C ALA A 172 -18.86 -10.96 18.06
N LEU A 173 -18.78 -10.83 16.73
CA LEU A 173 -19.52 -11.69 15.80
C LEU A 173 -19.07 -13.15 15.87
N ALA A 174 -17.76 -13.39 15.95
CA ALA A 174 -17.22 -14.74 16.04
C ALA A 174 -17.59 -15.41 17.38
N TYR A 175 -17.59 -14.65 18.47
CA TYR A 175 -18.07 -15.13 19.77
C TYR A 175 -19.55 -15.49 19.70
N LEU A 176 -20.41 -14.57 19.24
CA LEU A 176 -21.84 -14.81 19.13
C LEU A 176 -22.14 -16.01 18.24
N ARG A 177 -21.48 -16.11 17.09
CA ARG A 177 -21.65 -17.24 16.16
C ARG A 177 -21.22 -18.55 16.80
N THR A 178 -20.14 -18.55 17.56
CA THR A 178 -19.70 -19.73 18.35
C THR A 178 -20.79 -20.14 19.33
N GLN A 179 -21.36 -19.20 20.09
CA GLN A 179 -22.42 -19.50 21.07
C GLN A 179 -23.69 -20.03 20.43
N CYS A 180 -24.10 -19.50 19.27
CA CYS A 180 -25.25 -20.03 18.53
C CYS A 180 -25.02 -21.49 18.07
N LEU A 181 -23.80 -21.81 17.61
CA LEU A 181 -23.48 -23.17 17.17
C LEU A 181 -23.39 -24.15 18.34
N THR A 182 -22.97 -23.69 19.52
CA THR A 182 -22.91 -24.49 20.76
C THR A 182 -24.18 -24.37 21.61
N ARG A 183 -25.29 -23.87 21.05
CA ARG A 183 -26.59 -23.73 21.72
C ARG A 183 -26.52 -23.04 23.10
N PHE A 184 -25.60 -22.09 23.24
CA PHE A 184 -25.37 -21.31 24.45
C PHE A 184 -24.95 -22.11 25.70
N GLU A 185 -24.54 -23.38 25.59
CA GLU A 185 -24.21 -24.25 26.74
C GLU A 185 -23.14 -23.66 27.67
N ASN A 186 -22.14 -22.94 27.13
CA ASN A 186 -21.03 -22.32 27.90
C ASN A 186 -20.93 -20.81 27.65
N THR A 187 -22.08 -20.12 27.66
CA THR A 187 -22.11 -18.67 27.37
C THR A 187 -21.71 -17.84 28.59
N SER A 188 -20.73 -16.96 28.42
CA SER A 188 -20.45 -15.89 29.35
C SER A 188 -21.08 -14.59 28.84
N TRP A 189 -22.15 -14.15 29.49
CA TRP A 189 -22.80 -12.88 29.16
C TRP A 189 -21.89 -11.68 29.44
N ILE A 190 -21.01 -11.80 30.44
CA ILE A 190 -19.98 -10.81 30.75
C ILE A 190 -19.02 -10.68 29.56
N GLN A 191 -18.59 -11.81 28.99
CA GLN A 191 -17.72 -11.80 27.81
C GLN A 191 -18.36 -11.11 26.62
N LEU A 192 -19.63 -11.43 26.32
CA LEU A 192 -20.37 -10.77 25.25
C LEU A 192 -20.50 -9.25 25.50
N ALA A 193 -20.84 -8.85 26.72
CA ALA A 193 -20.98 -7.44 27.08
C ALA A 193 -19.66 -6.67 26.91
N LEU A 194 -18.53 -7.24 27.35
CA LEU A 194 -17.21 -6.63 27.17
C LEU A 194 -16.87 -6.41 25.70
N LEU A 195 -17.08 -7.43 24.85
CA LEU A 195 -16.80 -7.33 23.42
C LEU A 195 -17.65 -6.24 22.75
N LEU A 196 -18.95 -6.15 23.11
CA LEU A 196 -19.86 -5.12 22.59
C LEU A 196 -19.49 -3.72 23.07
N VAL A 197 -19.11 -3.55 24.34
CA VAL A 197 -18.66 -2.27 24.89
C VAL A 197 -17.38 -1.81 24.20
N VAL A 198 -16.39 -2.69 24.05
CA VAL A 198 -15.13 -2.40 23.36
C VAL A 198 -15.40 -1.95 21.92
N PHE A 199 -16.17 -2.75 21.16
CA PHE A 199 -16.56 -2.39 19.79
C PHE A 199 -17.26 -1.03 19.73
N SER A 200 -18.22 -0.78 20.62
CA SER A 200 -19.01 0.45 20.62
C SER A 200 -18.15 1.69 20.89
N ILE A 201 -17.25 1.61 21.87
CA ILE A 201 -16.33 2.71 22.19
C ILE A 201 -15.38 2.98 21.01
N GLU A 202 -14.79 1.95 20.41
CA GLU A 202 -13.85 2.12 19.30
C GLU A 202 -14.53 2.63 18.03
N ALA A 203 -15.72 2.12 17.72
CA ALA A 203 -16.54 2.63 16.63
C ALA A 203 -16.92 4.10 16.86
N TYR A 204 -17.33 4.47 18.07
CA TYR A 204 -17.64 5.86 18.43
C TYR A 204 -16.41 6.77 18.29
N VAL A 205 -15.26 6.36 18.81
CA VAL A 205 -13.99 7.09 18.66
C VAL A 205 -13.68 7.31 17.18
N ARG A 206 -13.73 6.23 16.38
CA ARG A 206 -13.44 6.26 14.94
C ARG A 206 -14.39 7.18 14.17
N LEU A 207 -15.69 7.02 14.36
CA LEU A 207 -16.71 7.67 13.54
C LEU A 207 -16.98 9.11 13.99
N VAL A 208 -16.89 9.40 15.29
CA VAL A 208 -17.31 10.68 15.87
C VAL A 208 -16.13 11.54 16.33
N LEU A 209 -15.16 10.98 17.08
CA LEU A 209 -14.15 11.79 17.78
C LEU A 209 -12.87 12.06 16.97
N VAL A 210 -12.42 11.11 16.15
CA VAL A 210 -11.13 11.24 15.43
C VAL A 210 -11.13 12.44 14.48
N ARG A 211 -12.20 12.62 13.69
CA ARG A 211 -12.29 13.73 12.72
C ARG A 211 -12.19 15.12 13.36
N PRO A 212 -13.01 15.50 14.36
CA PRO A 212 -12.91 16.80 15.01
C PRO A 212 -11.58 17.00 15.75
N MET A 213 -11.03 15.94 16.37
CA MET A 213 -9.72 15.99 17.02
C MET A 213 -8.61 16.37 16.01
N LEU A 214 -8.61 15.73 14.83
CA LEU A 214 -7.62 16.01 13.78
C LEU A 214 -7.75 17.42 13.21
N ARG A 215 -8.97 17.94 13.07
CA ARG A 215 -9.20 19.35 12.66
C ARG A 215 -8.63 20.31 13.68
N ALA A 216 -8.95 20.13 14.97
CA ALA A 216 -8.44 20.97 16.05
C ALA A 216 -6.90 20.94 16.10
N LYS A 217 -6.31 19.74 15.91
CA LYS A 217 -4.87 19.57 15.81
C LYS A 217 -4.26 20.29 14.62
N HIS A 218 -4.86 20.20 13.44
CA HIS A 218 -4.34 20.86 12.24
C HIS A 218 -4.28 22.38 12.41
N VAL A 219 -5.37 22.98 12.90
CA VAL A 219 -5.43 24.42 13.21
C VAL A 219 -4.38 24.79 14.25
N LYS A 220 -4.27 24.01 15.33
CA LYS A 220 -3.24 24.20 16.37
C LYS A 220 -1.83 24.20 15.78
N THR A 221 -1.49 23.19 14.97
CA THR A 221 -0.16 23.05 14.36
C THR A 221 0.14 24.20 13.40
N GLN A 222 -0.83 24.68 12.63
CA GLN A 222 -0.65 25.86 11.78
C GLN A 222 -0.31 27.12 12.58
N MET A 223 -0.99 27.35 13.71
CA MET A 223 -0.71 28.49 14.59
C MET A 223 0.68 28.39 15.21
N GLU A 224 1.07 27.19 15.66
CA GLU A 224 2.41 26.95 16.22
C GLU A 224 3.50 27.16 15.17
N ALA A 225 3.29 26.70 13.93
CA ALA A 225 4.24 26.88 12.83
C ALA A 225 4.41 28.36 12.45
N ALA A 226 3.32 29.14 12.45
CA ALA A 226 3.36 30.57 12.15
C ALA A 226 4.19 31.38 13.18
N ALA A 227 4.32 30.88 14.40
CA ALA A 227 5.15 31.47 15.45
C ALA A 227 6.56 30.85 15.55
N GLY A 228 6.95 30.01 14.58
CA GLY A 228 8.26 29.35 14.57
C GLY A 228 8.42 28.21 15.57
N GLY A 229 7.34 27.70 16.17
CA GLY A 229 7.36 26.56 17.09
C GLY A 229 7.16 25.21 16.39
N GLY A 230 7.16 24.12 17.18
CA GLY A 230 6.81 22.77 16.72
C GLY A 230 7.96 21.80 16.51
N GLN A 231 9.19 22.28 16.64
CA GLN A 231 10.41 21.47 16.55
C GLN A 231 10.82 20.88 17.89
N GLU A 232 10.17 21.28 18.98
CA GLU A 232 10.43 20.74 20.30
C GLU A 232 10.10 19.23 20.38
N VAL A 233 10.93 18.48 21.11
CA VAL A 233 10.77 17.04 21.34
C VAL A 233 10.34 16.80 22.78
N GLY A 234 9.33 15.95 23.00
CA GLY A 234 8.90 15.52 24.34
C GLY A 234 8.33 16.61 25.27
N ARG A 235 8.19 17.86 24.80
CA ARG A 235 7.66 18.99 25.56
C ARG A 235 6.84 19.92 24.69
N LEU A 236 6.05 20.80 25.30
CA LEU A 236 5.34 21.88 24.62
C LEU A 236 5.86 23.22 25.13
N ILE A 237 6.39 24.05 24.23
CA ILE A 237 6.83 25.41 24.53
C ILE A 237 5.81 26.36 23.90
N LEU A 238 5.03 27.07 24.72
CA LEU A 238 3.99 27.97 24.21
C LEU A 238 4.56 29.30 23.72
N GLY A 239 5.64 29.80 24.34
CA GLY A 239 6.24 31.09 24.01
C GLY A 239 5.20 32.22 23.93
N GLU A 240 5.23 32.97 22.85
CA GLU A 240 4.32 34.09 22.58
C GLU A 240 2.85 33.66 22.43
N LEU A 241 2.57 32.43 21.98
CA LEU A 241 1.18 31.95 21.82
C LEU A 241 0.45 31.80 23.15
N ALA A 242 1.17 31.78 24.29
CA ALA A 242 0.54 31.79 25.61
C ALA A 242 -0.39 33.00 25.80
N HIS A 243 -0.10 34.11 25.13
CA HIS A 243 -0.90 35.34 25.20
C HIS A 243 -2.03 35.39 24.17
N CYS A 244 -2.11 34.42 23.25
CA CYS A 244 -3.13 34.39 22.21
C CYS A 244 -4.40 33.65 22.68
N PRO A 245 -5.53 34.34 22.94
CA PRO A 245 -6.76 33.68 23.44
C PRO A 245 -7.39 32.74 22.40
N ARG A 246 -7.16 32.98 21.11
CA ARG A 246 -7.59 32.08 20.04
C ARG A 246 -6.84 30.75 20.10
N TYR A 247 -5.52 30.78 20.30
CA TYR A 247 -4.70 29.58 20.41
C TYR A 247 -5.11 28.74 21.62
N LEU A 248 -5.28 29.37 22.79
CA LEU A 248 -5.66 28.66 24.02
C LEU A 248 -7.01 27.94 23.88
N ARG A 249 -7.99 28.55 23.19
CA ARG A 249 -9.27 27.89 22.89
C ARG A 249 -9.08 26.65 22.01
N VAL A 250 -8.32 26.76 20.92
CA VAL A 250 -8.02 25.62 20.03
C VAL A 250 -7.26 24.52 20.77
N LEU A 251 -6.27 24.89 21.60
CA LEU A 251 -5.51 23.96 22.41
C LEU A 251 -6.41 23.22 23.41
N LYS A 252 -7.32 23.93 24.09
CA LYS A 252 -8.29 23.32 25.01
C LYS A 252 -9.21 22.35 24.29
N THR A 253 -9.74 22.72 23.12
CA THR A 253 -10.56 21.84 22.29
C THR A 253 -9.80 20.59 21.85
N PHE A 254 -8.57 20.75 21.35
CA PHE A 254 -7.72 19.62 20.98
C PHE A 254 -7.48 18.68 22.18
N ARG A 255 -7.12 19.25 23.34
CA ARG A 255 -6.88 18.46 24.56
C ARG A 255 -8.13 17.73 25.02
N ALA A 256 -9.30 18.39 24.99
CA ALA A 256 -10.56 17.75 25.36
C ALA A 256 -10.83 16.51 24.50
N TYR A 257 -10.79 16.64 23.17
CA TYR A 257 -10.98 15.49 22.28
C TYR A 257 -9.91 14.41 22.46
N HIS A 258 -8.64 14.81 22.55
CA HIS A 258 -7.54 13.87 22.73
C HIS A 258 -7.67 13.09 24.05
N SER A 259 -8.01 13.77 25.15
CA SER A 259 -8.24 13.15 26.45
C SER A 259 -9.46 12.23 26.44
N SER A 260 -10.57 12.60 25.80
CA SER A 260 -11.73 11.70 25.66
C SER A 260 -11.39 10.42 24.90
N ILE A 261 -10.63 10.54 23.82
CA ILE A 261 -10.16 9.39 23.03
C ILE A 261 -9.20 8.51 23.85
N ALA A 262 -8.25 9.12 24.56
CA ALA A 262 -7.31 8.39 25.41
C ALA A 262 -8.03 7.64 26.54
N MET A 263 -8.99 8.26 27.20
CA MET A 263 -9.81 7.63 28.24
C MET A 263 -10.60 6.43 27.69
N GLY A 264 -11.26 6.60 26.54
CA GLY A 264 -11.94 5.48 25.86
C GLY A 264 -10.98 4.33 25.55
N THR A 265 -9.77 4.64 25.10
CA THR A 265 -8.71 3.66 24.79
C THR A 265 -8.26 2.90 26.06
N MET A 266 -8.15 3.58 27.21
CA MET A 266 -7.78 2.93 28.48
C MET A 266 -8.89 2.00 29.00
N ILE A 267 -10.16 2.43 28.87
CA ILE A 267 -11.32 1.58 29.22
C ILE A 267 -11.32 0.33 28.33
N THR A 268 -11.18 0.49 27.01
CA THR A 268 -11.16 -0.65 26.08
C THR A 268 -9.98 -1.58 26.35
N LEU A 269 -8.83 -1.06 26.73
CA LEU A 269 -7.65 -1.86 27.09
C LEU A 269 -7.94 -2.71 28.33
N GLY A 270 -8.49 -2.12 29.38
CA GLY A 270 -8.89 -2.85 30.59
C GLY A 270 -9.92 -3.94 30.30
N CYS A 271 -10.95 -3.63 29.51
CA CYS A 271 -11.94 -4.61 29.06
C CYS A 271 -11.30 -5.75 28.26
N SER A 272 -10.32 -5.44 27.40
CA SER A 272 -9.64 -6.44 26.55
C SER A 272 -8.75 -7.36 27.38
N PHE A 273 -8.07 -6.85 28.40
CA PHE A 273 -7.35 -7.67 29.37
C PHE A 273 -8.30 -8.62 30.11
N TYR A 274 -9.39 -8.11 30.66
CA TYR A 274 -10.34 -8.94 31.41
C TYR A 274 -11.03 -9.98 30.51
N SER A 275 -11.41 -9.60 29.29
CA SER A 275 -11.89 -10.50 28.25
C SER A 275 -10.88 -11.63 27.95
N THR A 276 -9.59 -11.31 27.91
CA THR A 276 -8.54 -12.30 27.68
C THR A 276 -8.41 -13.25 28.86
N MET A 277 -8.57 -12.77 30.10
CA MET A 277 -8.59 -13.66 31.29
C MET A 277 -9.73 -14.67 31.21
N ILE A 278 -10.96 -14.23 30.91
CA ILE A 278 -12.11 -15.12 30.74
C ILE A 278 -11.83 -16.16 29.65
N LEU A 279 -11.20 -15.74 28.55
CA LEU A 279 -10.81 -16.63 27.46
C LEU A 279 -9.78 -17.68 27.91
N VAL A 280 -8.76 -17.28 28.69
CA VAL A 280 -7.76 -18.20 29.26
C VAL A 280 -8.41 -19.21 30.19
N ASP A 281 -9.24 -18.75 31.12
CA ASP A 281 -9.94 -19.62 32.08
C ASP A 281 -10.82 -20.65 31.37
N SER A 282 -11.47 -20.24 30.27
CA SER A 282 -12.31 -21.14 29.46
C SER A 282 -11.54 -22.18 28.64
N MET A 283 -10.21 -22.05 28.49
CA MET A 283 -9.36 -23.00 27.76
C MET A 283 -8.63 -23.98 28.69
N CYS A 284 -8.46 -23.63 29.96
CA CYS A 284 -7.72 -24.41 30.95
C CYS A 284 -8.61 -25.41 31.72
N HIS A 285 -9.90 -25.48 31.40
CA HIS A 285 -10.88 -26.42 31.93
C HIS A 285 -11.56 -27.17 30.79
#